data_AF-A0A928W2E1-F1
#
_entry.id   AF-A0A928W2E1-F1
#
_cell.length_a   1.000
_cell.length_b   1.000
_cell.length_c   1.000
_cell.angle_alpha   90.00
_cell.angle_beta   90.00
_cell.angle_gamma   90.00
#
_symmetry.space_group_name_H-M   'P 1'
#
loop_
_entity.id
_entity.type
_entity.pdbx_description
1 polymer ?
#
loop_
_entity_poly.entity_id
_entity_poly.type
_entity_poly.pdbx_seq_one_letter_code
_entity_poly.pdbx_strand_id
1 'polypeptide(L)'
;MSSRQTDTVTRVDIRIPNHLYSQIQSIAIAHFNAKIHHRSNKPELTPTILELIQIGIAHIESNLPVADESVTDELKKQISNLDTRLSEVERSLSNSEEQRNKK
;
A
#
# COMPACT_ATOMS: atom_id res chain seq x y z
N MET A 1 -13.32 -35.56 27.18
CA MET A 1 -12.78 -35.62 25.81
C MET A 1 -12.52 -34.18 25.35
N SER A 2 -11.28 -33.69 25.46
CA SER A 2 -10.94 -32.32 25.05
C SER A 2 -10.40 -32.37 23.62
N SER A 3 -11.18 -31.81 22.70
CA SER A 3 -10.98 -31.89 21.25
C SER A 3 -10.20 -30.68 20.75
N ARG A 4 -9.17 -30.97 19.93
CA ARG A 4 -8.46 -30.12 18.96
C ARG A 4 -7.59 -29.00 19.54
N GLN A 5 -6.30 -29.32 19.68
CA GLN A 5 -5.24 -28.34 19.44
C GLN A 5 -5.52 -27.69 18.07
N THR A 6 -5.70 -26.38 18.09
CA THR A 6 -5.79 -25.54 16.89
C THR A 6 -4.44 -25.57 16.20
N ASP A 7 -4.37 -26.12 14.99
CA ASP A 7 -3.22 -25.93 14.10
C ASP A 7 -3.03 -24.42 13.86
N THR A 8 -1.96 -23.83 14.40
CA THR A 8 -1.63 -22.40 14.26
C THR A 8 -0.92 -22.09 12.93
N VAL A 9 -0.71 -23.10 12.09
CA VAL A 9 0.05 -23.00 10.83
C VAL A 9 -0.83 -23.46 9.68
N THR A 10 -1.04 -22.57 8.71
CA THR A 10 -1.69 -22.90 7.45
C THR A 10 -0.64 -23.15 6.39
N ARG A 11 -0.69 -24.30 5.73
CA ARG A 11 0.16 -24.58 4.57
C ARG A 11 -0.41 -23.89 3.33
N VAL A 12 0.44 -23.17 2.60
CA VAL A 12 0.10 -22.50 1.34
C VAL A 12 1.05 -22.97 0.25
N ASP A 13 0.50 -23.43 -0.87
CA ASP A 13 1.29 -23.78 -2.05
C ASP A 13 1.32 -22.58 -3.03
N ILE A 14 2.52 -22.07 -3.33
CA ILE A 14 2.73 -20.88 -4.15
C ILE A 14 3.61 -21.22 -5.35
N ARG A 15 3.25 -20.73 -6.55
CA ARG A 15 4.10 -20.81 -7.75
C ARG A 15 4.88 -19.50 -7.91
N ILE A 16 6.20 -19.57 -7.77
CA ILE A 16 7.09 -18.40 -7.86
C ILE A 16 7.84 -18.44 -9.20
N PRO A 17 7.78 -17.37 -10.02
CA PRO A 17 8.61 -17.22 -11.20
C PRO A 17 10.11 -17.37 -10.88
N ASN A 18 10.87 -18.02 -11.77
CA ASN A 18 12.29 -18.33 -11.53
C ASN A 18 13.12 -17.08 -11.20
N HIS A 19 12.86 -15.95 -11.86
CA HIS A 19 13.60 -14.72 -11.59
C HIS A 19 13.37 -14.20 -10.16
N LEU A 20 12.13 -14.25 -9.65
CA LEU A 20 11.83 -13.88 -8.27
C LEU A 20 12.45 -14.88 -7.28
N TYR A 21 12.39 -16.17 -7.60
CA TYR A 21 13.01 -17.19 -6.77
C TYR A 21 14.52 -16.95 -6.61
N SER A 22 15.23 -16.65 -7.70
CA SER A 22 16.65 -16.30 -7.65
C SER A 22 16.92 -15.02 -6.85
N GLN A 23 16.07 -14.00 -6.96
CA GLN A 23 16.19 -12.80 -6.14
C GLN A 23 16.01 -13.09 -4.64
N ILE A 24 15.01 -13.90 -4.29
CA ILE A 24 14.77 -14.32 -2.91
C ILE A 24 15.97 -15.11 -2.37
N GLN A 25 16.59 -15.98 -3.17
CA GLN A 25 17.82 -16.67 -2.79
C GLN A 25 18.97 -15.69 -2.48
N SER A 26 19.19 -14.71 -3.35
CA SER A 26 20.21 -13.68 -3.13
C SER A 26 19.96 -12.88 -1.85
N ILE A 27 18.70 -12.50 -1.60
CA ILE A 27 18.31 -11.79 -0.38
C ILE A 27 18.55 -12.66 0.86
N ALA A 28 18.16 -13.94 0.81
CA ALA A 28 18.33 -14.89 1.90
C ALA A 28 19.81 -15.00 2.33
N ILE A 29 20.73 -15.05 1.35
CA ILE A 29 22.17 -15.15 1.60
C ILE A 29 22.72 -13.81 2.11
N ALA A 30 22.41 -12.71 1.41
CA ALA A 30 23.06 -11.41 1.65
C ALA A 30 22.56 -10.70 2.92
N HIS A 31 21.27 -10.81 3.22
CA HIS A 31 20.63 -10.03 4.28
C HIS A 31 20.22 -10.85 5.50
N PHE A 32 19.94 -12.13 5.31
CA PHE A 32 19.42 -13.00 6.37
C PHE A 32 20.38 -14.13 6.78
N ASN A 33 21.57 -14.19 6.17
CA ASN A 33 22.59 -15.22 6.41
C ASN A 33 21.99 -16.64 6.42
N ALA A 34 21.15 -16.92 5.42
CA ALA A 34 20.33 -18.12 5.40
C ALA A 34 21.19 -19.40 5.47
N LYS A 35 20.75 -20.33 6.30
CA LYS A 35 21.39 -21.64 6.43
C LYS A 35 21.33 -22.39 5.10
N ILE A 36 22.45 -22.96 4.69
CA ILE A 36 22.51 -23.83 3.51
C ILE A 36 22.09 -25.25 3.92
N HIS A 37 21.09 -25.78 3.23
CA HIS A 37 20.59 -27.11 3.49
C HIS A 37 21.56 -28.17 2.94
N HIS A 38 22.09 -29.01 3.82
CA HIS A 38 23.18 -29.97 3.55
C HIS A 38 22.92 -30.96 2.38
N ARG A 39 21.65 -31.28 2.08
CA ARG A 39 21.31 -32.22 0.99
C ARG A 39 21.17 -31.55 -0.37
N SER A 40 20.63 -30.34 -0.41
CA SER A 40 20.33 -29.64 -1.67
C SER A 40 21.41 -28.63 -2.03
N ASN A 41 22.29 -28.27 -1.08
CA ASN A 41 23.23 -27.16 -1.18
C ASN A 41 22.55 -25.84 -1.59
N LYS A 42 21.28 -25.68 -1.21
CA LYS A 42 20.49 -24.46 -1.45
C LYS A 42 20.21 -23.76 -0.12
N PRO A 43 20.12 -22.43 -0.10
CA PRO A 43 19.68 -21.68 1.07
C PRO A 43 18.25 -22.07 1.47
N GLU A 44 18.01 -22.14 2.78
CA GLU A 44 16.67 -22.28 3.36
C GLU A 44 15.90 -20.97 3.16
N LEU A 45 14.80 -21.00 2.39
CA LEU A 45 14.10 -19.79 1.97
C LEU A 45 12.85 -19.48 2.79
N THR A 46 12.29 -20.45 3.50
CA THR A 46 11.04 -20.25 4.26
C THR A 46 11.13 -19.05 5.21
N PRO A 47 12.18 -18.88 6.04
CA PRO A 47 12.29 -17.72 6.93
C PRO A 47 12.30 -16.40 6.15
N THR A 48 13.06 -16.33 5.06
CA THR A 48 13.14 -15.14 4.20
C THR A 48 11.80 -14.81 3.54
N ILE A 49 11.06 -15.81 3.07
CA ILE A 49 9.75 -15.60 2.46
C ILE A 49 8.76 -15.02 3.47
N LEU A 50 8.76 -15.53 4.71
CA LEU A 50 7.89 -15.00 5.77
C LEU A 50 8.22 -13.54 6.10
N GLU A 51 9.50 -13.20 6.21
CA GLU A 51 9.94 -11.83 6.47
C GLU A 51 9.54 -10.87 5.32
N LEU A 52 9.74 -11.30 4.07
CA LEU A 52 9.34 -10.51 2.90
C LEU A 52 7.83 -10.30 2.84
N ILE A 53 7.03 -11.31 3.23
CA ILE A 53 5.57 -11.17 3.35
C ILE A 53 5.22 -10.15 4.43
N GLN A 54 5.87 -10.20 5.60
CA GLN A 54 5.61 -9.27 6.70
C GLN A 54 5.96 -7.82 6.32
N ILE A 55 7.11 -7.60 5.66
CA ILE A 55 7.50 -6.31 5.11
C ILE A 55 6.48 -5.83 4.06
N GLY A 56 6.05 -6.73 3.17
CA GLY A 56 5.04 -6.43 2.15
C GLY A 56 3.70 -5.99 2.73
N ILE A 57 3.21 -6.69 3.76
CA ILE A 57 1.98 -6.34 4.48
C ILE A 57 2.11 -4.96 5.14
N ALA A 58 3.18 -4.72 5.90
CA ALA A 58 3.40 -3.44 6.57
C ALA A 58 3.49 -2.27 5.57
N HIS A 59 4.15 -2.50 4.43
CA HIS A 59 4.23 -1.51 3.35
C HIS A 59 2.86 -1.21 2.73
N ILE A 60 2.05 -2.26 2.51
CA ILE A 60 0.69 -2.14 1.99
C ILE A 60 -0.19 -1.37 2.98
N GLU A 61 -0.20 -1.74 4.26
CA GLU A 61 -1.01 -1.06 5.27
C GLU A 61 -0.65 0.42 5.44
N SER A 62 0.63 0.77 5.23
CA SER A 62 1.10 2.14 5.34
C SER A 62 0.80 3.00 4.10
N ASN A 63 0.73 2.39 2.91
CA ASN A 63 0.76 3.13 1.64
C ASN A 63 -0.41 2.87 0.71
N LEU A 64 -1.13 1.75 0.84
CA LEU A 64 -2.38 1.58 0.12
C LEU A 64 -3.44 2.43 0.82
N PRO A 65 -4.07 3.38 0.11
CA PRO A 65 -5.22 4.05 0.66
C PRO A 65 -6.23 2.97 0.99
N VAL A 66 -6.52 2.77 2.28
CA VAL A 66 -7.81 2.20 2.67
C VAL A 66 -8.80 3.09 1.94
N ALA A 67 -9.54 2.52 0.98
CA ALA A 67 -10.59 3.22 0.29
C ALA A 67 -11.70 3.52 1.32
N ASP A 68 -11.41 4.47 2.20
CA ASP A 68 -12.39 5.04 3.10
C ASP A 68 -13.18 6.02 2.24
N GLU A 69 -14.24 5.48 1.63
CA GLU A 69 -15.14 6.25 0.77
C GLU A 69 -15.56 7.58 1.44
N SER A 70 -15.61 7.61 2.78
CA SER A 70 -15.93 8.79 3.57
C SER A 70 -14.91 9.93 3.42
N VAL A 71 -13.61 9.63 3.35
CA VAL A 71 -12.56 10.64 3.18
C VAL A 71 -12.59 11.20 1.76
N THR A 72 -12.82 10.34 0.77
CA THR A 72 -12.99 10.78 -0.62
C THR A 72 -14.22 11.66 -0.82
N ASP A 73 -15.33 11.38 -0.13
CA ASP A 73 -16.55 12.16 -0.27
C ASP A 73 -16.48 13.50 0.47
N GLU A 74 -15.83 13.57 1.63
CA GLU A 74 -15.57 14.83 2.31
C GLU A 74 -14.60 15.71 1.49
N LEU A 75 -13.56 15.14 0.90
CA LEU A 75 -12.65 15.87 0.00
C LEU A 75 -13.37 16.39 -1.25
N LYS A 76 -14.23 15.57 -1.88
CA LYS A 76 -15.07 16.03 -3.02
C LYS A 76 -15.98 17.19 -2.62
N LYS A 77 -16.59 17.11 -1.42
CA LYS A 77 -17.45 18.17 -0.91
C LYS A 77 -16.68 19.47 -0.66
N GLN A 78 -15.47 19.37 -0.12
CA GLN A 78 -14.59 20.52 0.09
C GLN A 78 -14.16 21.15 -1.24
N ILE A 79 -13.80 20.35 -2.25
CA ILE A 79 -13.47 20.82 -3.59
C ILE A 79 -14.66 21.56 -4.23
N SER A 80 -15.86 20.95 -4.16
CA SER A 80 -17.07 21.60 -4.69
C SER A 80 -17.38 22.92 -3.99
N ASN A 81 -17.16 23.01 -2.67
CA ASN A 81 -17.32 24.26 -1.93
C ASN A 81 -16.30 25.32 -2.40
N LEU A 82 -15.04 24.94 -2.59
CA LEU A 82 -14.00 25.83 -3.11
C LEU A 82 -14.35 26.37 -4.50
N ASP A 83 -14.85 25.54 -5.41
CA ASP A 83 -15.29 25.96 -6.75
C ASP A 83 -16.42 26.99 -6.69
N THR A 84 -17.41 26.79 -5.81
CA THR A 84 -18.50 27.75 -5.64
C THR A 84 -17.99 29.10 -5.14
N ARG A 85 -17.12 29.10 -4.14
CA ARG A 85 -16.54 30.32 -3.58
C ARG A 85 -15.65 31.04 -4.59
N LEU A 86 -14.90 30.30 -5.41
CA LEU A 86 -14.08 30.87 -6.48
C LEU A 86 -14.97 31.59 -7.50
N SER A 87 -16.06 30.96 -7.92
CA SER A 87 -17.03 31.54 -8.85
C SER A 87 -17.67 32.83 -8.30
N GLU A 88 -17.95 32.89 -7.00
CA GLU A 88 -18.49 34.10 -6.35
C GLU A 88 -17.47 35.25 -6.32
N VAL A 89 -16.20 34.93 -6.05
CA VAL A 89 -15.11 35.91 -6.07
C VAL A 89 -14.91 36.47 -7.49
N GLU A 90 -14.89 35.60 -8.51
CA GLU A 90 -14.76 35.99 -9.92
C GLU A 90 -15.89 36.94 -10.37
N ARG A 91 -17.14 36.63 -9.99
CA ARG A 91 -18.29 37.52 -10.26
C ARG A 91 -18.16 38.87 -9.56
N SER A 92 -17.72 38.86 -8.30
CA SER A 92 -17.56 40.10 -7.50
C SER A 92 -16.47 41.00 -8.06
N LEU A 93 -15.37 40.42 -8.56
CA LEU A 93 -14.30 41.14 -9.25
C LEU A 93 -14.81 41.75 -10.57
N SER A 94 -15.50 40.96 -11.38
CA SER A 94 -16.08 41.44 -12.66
C SER A 94 -17.04 42.61 -12.45
N ASN A 95 -17.93 42.52 -11.46
CA ASN A 95 -18.87 43.59 -11.12
C ASN A 95 -18.16 44.86 -10.63
N SER A 96 -17.04 44.71 -9.91
CA SER A 96 -16.25 45.85 -9.42
C SER A 96 -15.50 46.55 -10.56
N GLU A 97 -15.02 45.81 -11.56
CA GLU A 97 -14.38 46.36 -12.76
C GLU A 97 -15.38 47.12 -13.64
N GLU A 98 -16.60 46.59 -13.83
CA GLU A 98 -17.66 47.30 -14.57
C GLU A 98 -18.08 48.61 -13.92
N GLN A 99 -18.12 48.68 -12.58
CA GLN A 99 -18.43 49.92 -11.86
C GLN A 99 -17.31 50.96 -11.96
N ARG A 100 -16.05 50.53 -12.06
CA ARG A 100 -14.91 51.43 -12.28
C ARG A 100 -14.89 52.05 -13.66
N ASN A 101 -15.29 51.30 -14.70
CA ASN A 101 -15.28 51.78 -16.09
C ASN A 101 -16.47 52.69 -16.46
N LYS A 102 -17.46 52.86 -15.57
CA LYS A 102 -18.65 53.70 -15.77
C LYS A 102 -18.55 55.10 -15.10
N LYS A 103 -17.43 55.41 -14.44
CA LYS A 103 -17.10 56.74 -13.88
C LYS A 103 -16.07 57.44 -14.75
#